data_AF-A0A2K1Q9Z1-F1
#
_entry.id   AF-A0A2K1Q9Z1-F1
#
_cell.length_a   1.000
_cell.length_b   1.000
_cell.length_c   1.000
_cell.angle_alpha   90.00
_cell.angle_beta   90.00
_cell.angle_gamma   90.00
#
_symmetry.space_group_name_H-M   'P 1'
#
loop_
_entity.id
_entity.type
_entity.pdbx_description
1 polymer ?
#
loop_
_entity_poly.entity_id
_entity_poly.type
_entity_poly.pdbx_seq_one_letter_code
_entity_poly.pdbx_strand_id
1 'polypeptide(L)'
;MKYLSLPAMLIFMTIASAQAARSVKTTIDIVAEINTSVRVYVEGQDVTNGVISLRLEDKNGYMSGVTPAFQFVGNASGVSLMLYAPSGGGLLSENNDLMKLNNAWIRSDGQEVSSAYPLNNQPVYPTLQDIPDMQQGVKVRFSSANRSETYPLGSYSGSYEVIVTPSV
;
A
#
# COMPACT_ATOMS: atom_id res chain seq x y z
N MET A 1 -111.25 -1.10 10.33
CA MET A 1 -110.06 -0.94 9.47
C MET A 1 -109.46 0.43 9.82
N LYS A 2 -108.29 0.52 10.49
CA LYS A 2 -106.93 0.56 9.87
C LYS A 2 -106.78 1.86 9.03
N TYR A 3 -105.88 2.83 9.23
CA TYR A 3 -104.56 2.89 9.88
C TYR A 3 -104.15 4.32 10.30
N LEU A 4 -103.31 4.40 11.34
CA LEU A 4 -102.37 5.49 11.66
C LEU A 4 -101.48 5.80 10.45
N SER A 5 -101.16 7.08 10.21
CA SER A 5 -100.01 7.48 9.37
C SER A 5 -99.04 8.31 10.20
N LEU A 6 -97.79 7.83 10.29
CA LEU A 6 -96.63 8.49 10.89
C LEU A 6 -95.84 9.24 9.79
N PRO A 7 -95.12 10.32 10.12
CA PRO A 7 -94.33 11.08 9.16
C PRO A 7 -92.96 10.43 8.94
N ALA A 8 -92.57 10.19 7.68
CA ALA A 8 -91.22 9.73 7.34
C ALA A 8 -90.33 10.94 7.06
N MET A 9 -89.49 11.29 8.03
CA MET A 9 -88.44 12.31 7.92
C MET A 9 -87.26 11.71 7.14
N LEU A 10 -86.95 12.29 5.97
CA LEU A 10 -85.83 11.87 5.13
C LEU A 10 -84.51 12.45 5.70
N ILE A 11 -83.65 11.61 6.25
CA ILE A 11 -82.31 11.99 6.70
C ILE A 11 -81.36 11.91 5.49
N PHE A 12 -80.91 13.07 4.99
CA PHE A 12 -79.83 13.16 4.01
C PHE A 12 -78.48 12.99 4.73
N MET A 13 -77.86 11.82 4.60
CA MET A 13 -76.48 11.60 5.06
C MET A 13 -75.50 12.20 4.05
N THR A 14 -74.88 13.33 4.38
CA THR A 14 -73.73 13.85 3.65
C THR A 14 -72.51 13.00 3.98
N ILE A 15 -72.05 12.20 3.03
CA ILE A 15 -70.79 11.45 3.14
C ILE A 15 -69.67 12.49 3.03
N ALA A 16 -69.04 12.83 4.15
CA ALA A 16 -67.83 13.64 4.13
C ALA A 16 -66.73 12.82 3.44
N SER A 17 -66.24 13.31 2.29
CA SER A 17 -65.09 12.74 1.60
C SER A 17 -63.86 12.85 2.51
N ALA A 18 -63.47 11.73 3.12
CA ALA A 18 -62.24 11.63 3.89
C ALA A 18 -61.04 11.77 2.94
N GLN A 19 -60.43 12.96 2.90
CA GLN A 19 -59.12 13.13 2.28
C GLN A 19 -58.07 12.49 3.21
N ALA A 20 -57.74 11.23 2.94
CA ALA A 20 -56.55 10.63 3.52
C ALA A 20 -55.32 11.29 2.89
N ALA A 21 -54.51 11.97 3.70
CA ALA A 21 -53.22 12.49 3.26
C ALA A 21 -52.37 11.32 2.72
N ARG A 22 -51.90 11.44 1.47
CA ARG A 22 -51.07 10.41 0.84
C ARG A 22 -49.61 10.65 1.24
N SER A 23 -48.97 9.64 1.82
CA SER A 23 -47.55 9.68 2.11
C SER A 23 -46.74 9.81 0.81
N VAL A 24 -45.82 10.77 0.79
CA VAL A 24 -44.82 10.92 -0.28
C VAL A 24 -43.51 10.30 0.18
N LYS A 25 -42.94 9.43 -0.67
CA LYS A 25 -41.67 8.75 -0.44
C LYS A 25 -40.60 9.43 -1.27
N THR A 26 -39.46 9.72 -0.64
CA THR A 26 -38.23 10.11 -1.33
C THR A 26 -37.18 9.04 -1.06
N THR A 27 -36.52 8.56 -2.10
CA THR A 27 -35.37 7.66 -1.98
C THR A 27 -34.10 8.49 -2.14
N ILE A 28 -33.12 8.25 -1.28
CA ILE A 28 -31.77 8.83 -1.40
C ILE A 28 -30.83 7.67 -1.67
N ASP A 29 -30.24 7.67 -2.86
CA ASP A 29 -29.22 6.70 -3.22
C ASP A 29 -27.85 7.23 -2.74
N ILE A 30 -27.17 6.45 -1.91
CA ILE A 30 -25.87 6.78 -1.33
C ILE A 30 -24.84 5.82 -1.92
N VAL A 31 -23.77 6.35 -2.51
CA VAL A 31 -22.66 5.59 -3.10
C VAL A 31 -21.35 6.00 -2.43
N ALA A 32 -20.48 5.02 -2.17
CA ALA A 32 -19.12 5.24 -1.70
C ALA A 32 -18.16 4.35 -2.50
N GLU A 33 -17.04 4.93 -2.95
CA GLU A 33 -15.96 4.22 -3.65
C GLU A 33 -14.72 4.17 -2.75
N ILE A 34 -14.15 2.97 -2.59
CA ILE A 34 -12.91 2.75 -1.84
C ILE A 34 -11.88 2.21 -2.82
N ASN A 35 -10.79 2.94 -2.99
CA ASN A 35 -9.67 2.53 -3.83
C ASN A 35 -8.57 1.87 -3.00
N THR A 36 -7.84 0.91 -3.59
CA THR A 36 -6.66 0.31 -2.97
C THR A 36 -5.52 1.33 -2.94
N SER A 37 -4.91 1.50 -1.78
CA SER A 37 -3.79 2.41 -1.55
C SER A 37 -2.80 1.76 -0.59
N VAL A 38 -1.51 1.87 -0.90
CA VAL A 38 -0.41 1.45 -0.02
C VAL A 38 0.64 2.55 0.03
N ARG A 39 1.12 2.83 1.24
CA ARG A 39 2.25 3.71 1.53
C ARG A 39 3.45 2.88 2.01
N VAL A 40 4.63 3.32 1.63
CA VAL A 40 5.90 2.69 2.02
C VAL A 40 6.52 3.51 3.14
N TYR A 41 6.83 2.85 4.24
CA TYR A 41 7.50 3.46 5.39
C TYR A 41 8.85 2.81 5.64
N VAL A 42 9.83 3.64 6.00
CA VAL A 42 11.17 3.21 6.41
C VAL A 42 11.51 3.97 7.68
N GLU A 43 11.84 3.26 8.76
CA GLU A 43 12.13 3.84 10.09
C GLU A 43 11.03 4.81 10.58
N GLY A 44 9.76 4.49 10.27
CA GLY A 44 8.60 5.28 10.65
C GLY A 44 8.33 6.52 9.79
N GLN A 45 9.14 6.79 8.77
CA GLN A 45 8.94 7.90 7.83
C GLN A 45 8.30 7.41 6.53
N ASP A 46 7.31 8.17 6.01
CA ASP A 46 6.69 7.88 4.71
C ASP A 46 7.71 8.22 3.60
N VAL A 47 8.08 7.20 2.83
CA VAL A 47 9.01 7.30 1.70
C VAL A 47 8.35 6.91 0.39
N THR A 48 7.01 6.94 0.33
CA THR A 48 6.26 6.65 -0.89
C THR A 48 6.67 7.61 -2.01
N ASN A 49 7.17 7.08 -3.13
CA ASN A 49 7.79 7.85 -4.23
C ASN A 49 8.97 8.75 -3.79
N GLY A 50 9.55 8.48 -2.62
CA GLY A 50 10.69 9.17 -2.06
C GLY A 50 11.99 8.39 -2.26
N VAL A 51 13.02 8.82 -1.53
CA VAL A 51 14.36 8.21 -1.59
C VAL A 51 14.85 7.90 -0.18
N ILE A 52 15.59 6.81 -0.04
CA ILE A 52 16.36 6.49 1.16
C ILE A 52 17.84 6.45 0.79
N SER A 53 18.70 6.87 1.73
CA SER A 53 20.15 6.82 1.54
C SER A 53 20.72 5.58 2.21
N LEU A 54 21.56 4.83 1.49
CA LEU A 54 22.31 3.71 2.02
C LEU A 54 23.79 3.93 1.78
N ARG A 55 24.59 3.87 2.84
CA ARG A 55 26.05 3.85 2.73
C ARG A 55 26.54 2.41 2.75
N LEU A 56 27.37 2.04 1.77
CA LEU A 56 28.07 0.77 1.78
C LEU A 56 29.37 0.92 2.57
N GLU A 57 29.73 -0.12 3.32
CA GLU A 57 30.94 -0.20 4.13
C GLU A 57 31.78 -1.41 3.70
N ASP A 58 33.09 -1.34 3.84
CA ASP A 58 33.94 -2.50 3.59
C ASP A 58 33.72 -3.54 4.69
N LYS A 59 33.20 -4.69 4.28
CA LYS A 59 33.03 -5.87 5.12
C LYS A 59 33.65 -7.07 4.44
N ASN A 60 34.70 -7.62 5.05
CA ASN A 60 35.44 -8.77 4.52
C ASN A 60 36.02 -8.54 3.12
N GLY A 61 36.39 -7.30 2.78
CA GLY A 61 36.96 -6.93 1.49
C GLY A 61 35.92 -6.72 0.39
N TYR A 62 34.64 -6.52 0.73
CA TYR A 62 33.57 -6.18 -0.20
C TYR A 62 32.78 -4.99 0.34
N MET A 63 32.39 -4.08 -0.53
CA MET A 63 31.50 -2.97 -0.15
C MET A 63 30.09 -3.53 0.03
N SER A 64 29.54 -3.49 1.25
CA SER A 64 28.23 -4.06 1.57
C SER A 64 27.39 -3.15 2.46
N GLY A 65 26.07 -3.30 2.35
CA GLY A 65 25.10 -2.59 3.17
C GLY A 65 23.74 -3.29 3.09
N VAL A 66 22.89 -3.04 4.07
CA VAL A 66 21.52 -3.55 4.13
C VAL A 66 20.60 -2.37 4.37
N THR A 67 19.52 -2.24 3.60
CA THR A 67 18.54 -1.17 3.85
C THR A 67 17.86 -1.36 5.21
N PRO A 68 17.33 -0.30 5.82
CA PRO A 68 16.35 -0.49 6.88
C PRO A 68 15.11 -1.24 6.35
N ALA A 69 14.27 -1.71 7.28
CA ALA A 69 13.07 -2.47 6.92
C ALA A 69 12.04 -1.58 6.19
N PHE A 70 11.54 -2.08 5.07
CA PHE A 70 10.36 -1.55 4.41
C PHE A 70 9.11 -2.06 5.12
N GLN A 71 8.22 -1.12 5.46
CA GLN A 71 6.90 -1.37 6.03
C GLN A 71 5.83 -0.85 5.08
N PHE A 72 4.71 -1.56 5.00
CA PHE A 72 3.63 -1.23 4.08
C PHE A 72 2.35 -0.94 4.87
N VAL A 73 1.77 0.24 4.66
CA VAL A 73 0.56 0.66 5.36
C VAL A 73 -0.52 1.01 4.34
N GLY A 74 -1.71 0.44 4.50
CA GLY A 74 -2.78 0.58 3.53
C GLY A 74 -3.96 -0.37 3.72
N ASN A 75 -4.81 -0.46 2.71
CA ASN A 75 -6.01 -1.31 2.68
C ASN A 75 -5.91 -2.48 1.69
N ALA A 76 -4.69 -2.81 1.24
CA ALA A 76 -4.42 -3.97 0.39
C ALA A 76 -4.30 -5.25 1.24
N SER A 77 -4.56 -6.42 0.65
CA SER A 77 -4.38 -7.72 1.32
C SER A 77 -2.90 -8.12 1.44
N GLY A 78 -2.06 -7.54 0.59
CA GLY A 78 -0.61 -7.71 0.57
C GLY A 78 0.04 -6.87 -0.52
N VAL A 79 1.36 -6.95 -0.64
CA VAL A 79 2.11 -6.37 -1.77
C VAL A 79 3.09 -7.35 -2.39
N SER A 80 3.39 -7.13 -3.66
CA SER A 80 4.55 -7.70 -4.36
C SER A 80 5.60 -6.62 -4.58
N LEU A 81 6.87 -6.99 -4.39
CA LEU A 81 8.02 -6.09 -4.50
C LEU A 81 8.93 -6.51 -5.65
N MET A 82 9.34 -5.55 -6.47
CA MET A 82 10.31 -5.75 -7.54
C MET A 82 11.42 -4.71 -7.44
N LEU A 83 12.67 -5.15 -7.55
CA LEU A 83 13.86 -4.30 -7.45
C LEU A 83 14.43 -4.08 -8.84
N TYR A 84 14.53 -2.81 -9.25
CA TYR A 84 15.19 -2.42 -10.48
C TYR A 84 16.56 -1.81 -10.18
N ALA A 85 17.55 -2.31 -10.91
CA ALA A 85 18.90 -1.77 -10.85
C ALA A 85 19.05 -0.58 -11.82
N PRO A 86 19.91 0.40 -11.50
CA PRO A 86 20.28 1.43 -12.46
C PRO A 86 20.97 0.81 -13.69
N SER A 87 21.08 1.58 -14.77
CA SER A 87 21.78 1.16 -15.98
C SER A 87 23.20 0.68 -15.65
N GLY A 88 23.57 -0.52 -16.12
CA GLY A 88 24.85 -1.15 -15.80
C GLY A 88 24.86 -2.02 -14.52
N GLY A 89 23.79 -1.98 -13.71
CA GLY A 89 23.61 -2.89 -12.57
C GLY A 89 24.48 -2.58 -11.35
N GLY A 90 24.79 -1.31 -11.10
CA GLY A 90 25.69 -0.93 -10.01
C GLY A 90 25.79 0.56 -9.78
N LEU A 91 26.87 0.96 -9.11
CA LEU A 91 27.19 2.35 -8.82
C LEU A 91 28.26 2.85 -9.79
N LEU A 92 28.18 4.12 -10.18
CA LEU A 92 29.17 4.77 -11.06
C LEU A 92 30.01 5.77 -10.26
N SER A 93 31.31 5.79 -10.55
CA SER A 93 32.22 6.84 -10.08
C SER A 93 32.11 8.11 -10.92
N GLU A 94 32.71 9.20 -10.44
CA GLU A 94 32.88 10.44 -11.21
C GLU A 94 33.68 10.23 -12.52
N ASN A 95 34.48 9.17 -12.59
CA ASN A 95 35.30 8.81 -13.76
C ASN A 95 34.64 7.73 -14.64
N ASN A 96 33.36 7.41 -14.43
CA ASN A 96 32.61 6.35 -15.11
C ASN A 96 33.10 4.92 -14.83
N ASP A 97 33.78 4.69 -13.71
CA ASP A 97 34.09 3.34 -13.25
C ASP A 97 32.82 2.69 -12.67
N LEU A 98 32.53 1.46 -13.09
CA LEU A 98 31.36 0.73 -12.64
C LEU A 98 31.69 -0.22 -11.48
N MET A 99 31.08 0.03 -10.33
CA MET A 99 30.98 -0.91 -9.23
C MET A 99 29.69 -1.72 -9.34
N LYS A 100 29.74 -2.88 -10.00
CA LYS A 100 28.61 -3.82 -10.05
C LYS A 100 28.22 -4.28 -8.64
N LEU A 101 26.93 -4.30 -8.34
CA LEU A 101 26.42 -4.80 -7.08
C LEU A 101 25.60 -6.08 -7.27
N ASN A 102 25.87 -7.06 -6.43
CA ASN A 102 24.98 -8.17 -6.15
C ASN A 102 23.94 -7.71 -5.10
N ASN A 103 22.70 -8.17 -5.25
CA ASN A 103 21.64 -7.85 -4.31
C ASN A 103 20.73 -9.05 -4.04
N ALA A 104 20.06 -9.00 -2.89
CA ALA A 104 19.11 -10.01 -2.46
C ALA A 104 18.04 -9.37 -1.57
N TRP A 105 16.82 -9.89 -1.63
CA TRP A 105 15.83 -9.58 -0.62
C TRP A 105 16.18 -10.32 0.67
N ILE A 106 16.05 -9.65 1.81
CA ILE A 106 16.01 -10.28 3.13
C ILE A 106 14.56 -10.20 3.59
N ARG A 107 13.94 -11.36 3.84
CA ARG A 107 12.58 -11.47 4.36
C ARG A 107 12.54 -11.16 5.86
N SER A 108 11.34 -11.01 6.41
CA SER A 108 11.14 -10.78 7.85
C SER A 108 11.69 -11.91 8.74
N ASP A 109 11.77 -13.13 8.23
CA ASP A 109 12.38 -14.30 8.88
C ASP A 109 13.93 -14.32 8.79
N GLY A 110 14.53 -13.33 8.11
CA GLY A 110 15.97 -13.21 7.90
C GLY A 110 16.51 -14.04 6.72
N GLN A 111 15.68 -14.81 6.02
CA GLN A 111 16.11 -15.59 4.86
C GLN A 111 16.39 -14.67 3.68
N GLU A 112 17.48 -14.96 2.97
CA GLU A 112 17.82 -14.28 1.72
C GLU A 112 17.20 -15.00 0.51
N VAL A 113 16.59 -14.22 -0.39
CA VAL A 113 16.12 -14.72 -1.68
C VAL A 113 16.53 -13.79 -2.81
N SER A 114 16.58 -14.36 -4.02
CA SER A 114 16.94 -13.61 -5.22
C SER A 114 16.01 -12.41 -5.41
N SER A 115 16.63 -11.26 -5.68
CA SER A 115 15.99 -10.01 -6.10
C SER A 115 15.59 -9.98 -7.57
N ALA A 116 16.05 -10.96 -8.36
CA ALA A 116 15.75 -11.05 -9.79
C ALA A 116 14.29 -11.42 -10.08
N TYR A 117 13.53 -11.82 -9.05
CA TYR A 117 12.12 -12.16 -9.14
C TYR A 117 11.31 -11.35 -8.12
N PRO A 118 10.01 -11.12 -8.39
CA PRO A 118 9.14 -10.44 -7.44
C PRO A 118 9.05 -11.17 -6.09
N LEU A 119 9.14 -10.41 -5.01
CA LEU A 119 8.88 -10.90 -3.65
C LEU A 119 7.41 -10.66 -3.30
N ASN A 120 6.62 -11.72 -3.35
CA ASN A 120 5.16 -11.67 -3.21
C ASN A 120 4.69 -11.77 -1.76
N ASN A 121 3.43 -11.41 -1.51
CA ASN A 121 2.69 -11.64 -0.26
C ASN A 121 3.35 -11.00 0.97
N GLN A 122 3.88 -9.79 0.80
CA GLN A 122 4.39 -9.03 1.94
C GLN A 122 3.22 -8.38 2.70
N PRO A 123 3.27 -8.37 4.05
CA PRO A 123 2.16 -7.90 4.86
C PRO A 123 1.91 -6.40 4.67
N VAL A 124 0.64 -6.01 4.71
CA VAL A 124 0.19 -4.62 4.72
C VAL A 124 -0.60 -4.40 6.01
N TYR A 125 -0.26 -3.34 6.73
CA TYR A 125 -0.86 -2.99 8.00
C TYR A 125 -1.88 -1.85 7.81
N PRO A 126 -3.02 -1.83 8.51
CA PRO A 126 -3.98 -0.73 8.39
C PRO A 126 -3.38 0.61 8.81
N THR A 127 -2.57 0.62 9.86
CA THR A 127 -1.87 1.80 10.36
C THR A 127 -0.43 1.47 10.79
N LEU A 128 0.38 2.50 11.00
CA LEU A 128 1.73 2.34 11.56
C LEU A 128 1.75 1.71 12.97
N GLN A 129 0.69 1.90 13.76
CA GLN A 129 0.59 1.37 15.12
C GLN A 129 0.33 -0.14 15.13
N ASP A 130 -0.16 -0.68 14.02
CA ASP A 130 -0.45 -2.11 13.88
C ASP A 130 0.81 -2.92 13.49
N ILE A 131 1.94 -2.24 13.22
CA ILE A 131 3.22 -2.89 12.91
C ILE A 131 3.82 -3.45 14.21
N PRO A 132 4.01 -4.78 14.34
CA PRO A 132 4.49 -5.38 15.59
C PRO A 132 5.92 -4.96 15.96
N ASP A 133 6.80 -4.86 14.96
CA ASP A 133 8.19 -4.44 15.12
C ASP A 133 8.63 -3.68 13.86
N MET A 134 8.93 -2.40 14.03
CA MET A 134 9.38 -1.51 12.95
C MET A 134 10.71 -1.96 12.31
N GLN A 135 11.52 -2.75 13.03
CA GLN A 135 12.79 -3.30 12.52
C GLN A 135 12.63 -4.63 11.78
N GLN A 136 11.47 -5.28 11.90
CA GLN A 136 11.12 -6.51 11.20
C GLN A 136 10.26 -6.19 9.98
N GLY A 137 10.85 -6.38 8.81
CA GLY A 137 10.21 -6.16 7.52
C GLY A 137 11.16 -6.59 6.42
N VAL A 138 10.74 -6.40 5.17
CA VAL A 138 11.61 -6.72 4.02
C VAL A 138 12.77 -5.74 3.98
N LYS A 139 13.97 -6.23 3.70
CA LYS A 139 15.16 -5.41 3.46
C LYS A 139 15.80 -5.81 2.14
N VAL A 140 16.69 -4.98 1.62
CA VAL A 140 17.56 -5.34 0.50
C VAL A 140 18.99 -5.33 0.97
N ARG A 141 19.70 -6.43 0.75
CA ARG A 141 21.15 -6.49 0.89
C ARG A 141 21.81 -6.09 -0.42
N PHE A 142 22.88 -5.32 -0.32
CA PHE A 142 23.80 -5.01 -1.41
C PHE A 142 25.21 -5.46 -1.05
N SER A 143 25.95 -5.96 -2.04
CA SER A 143 27.38 -6.26 -1.94
C SER A 143 28.05 -6.00 -3.28
N SER A 144 29.24 -5.43 -3.30
CA SER A 144 30.04 -5.34 -4.52
C SER A 144 30.32 -6.72 -5.11
N ALA A 145 30.39 -6.81 -6.45
CA ALA A 145 30.65 -8.07 -7.14
C ALA A 145 32.10 -8.53 -7.01
N ASN A 146 33.04 -7.56 -7.04
CA ASN A 146 34.47 -7.76 -6.79
C ASN A 146 34.88 -7.18 -5.42
N ARG A 147 36.12 -7.47 -5.02
CA ARG A 147 36.70 -6.96 -3.78
C ARG A 147 36.87 -5.43 -3.82
N SER A 148 36.72 -4.78 -2.67
CA SER A 148 36.84 -3.32 -2.51
C SER A 148 38.16 -2.78 -3.09
N GLU A 149 39.27 -3.48 -2.86
CA GLU A 149 40.62 -3.12 -3.35
C GLU A 149 40.78 -3.08 -4.88
N THR A 150 39.83 -3.66 -5.62
CA THR A 150 39.88 -3.69 -7.09
C THR A 150 39.24 -2.47 -7.74
N TYR A 151 38.48 -1.68 -6.98
CA TYR A 151 37.84 -0.48 -7.49
C TYR A 151 38.76 0.73 -7.32
N PRO A 152 38.87 1.61 -8.32
CA PRO A 152 39.56 2.89 -8.17
C PRO A 152 39.00 3.70 -6.99
N LEU A 153 39.89 4.42 -6.31
CA LEU A 153 39.51 5.32 -5.22
C LEU A 153 38.57 6.42 -5.74
N GLY A 154 37.48 6.66 -5.03
CA GLY A 154 36.51 7.68 -5.39
C GLY A 154 35.14 7.43 -4.75
N SER A 155 34.22 8.35 -4.99
CA SER A 155 32.81 8.20 -4.62
C SER A 155 32.08 7.47 -5.72
N TYR A 156 31.23 6.50 -5.35
CA TYR A 156 30.36 5.79 -6.26
C TYR A 156 28.91 6.03 -5.86
N SER A 157 28.04 6.26 -6.84
CA SER A 157 26.61 6.49 -6.60
C SER A 157 25.72 5.86 -7.66
N GLY A 158 24.47 5.62 -7.30
CA GLY A 158 23.46 5.01 -8.16
C GLY A 158 22.14 4.86 -7.41
N SER A 159 21.04 4.74 -8.15
CA SER A 159 19.70 4.65 -7.59
C SER A 159 19.05 3.34 -8.01
N TYR A 160 18.61 2.56 -7.03
CA TYR A 160 17.77 1.38 -7.24
C TYR A 160 16.32 1.77 -6.96
N GLU A 161 15.40 1.22 -7.74
CA GLU A 161 13.97 1.49 -7.58
C GLU A 161 13.27 0.25 -7.04
N VAL A 162 12.43 0.43 -6.02
CA VAL A 162 11.55 -0.62 -5.51
C VAL A 162 10.14 -0.30 -5.98
N ILE A 163 9.59 -1.15 -6.85
CA ILE A 163 8.20 -1.06 -7.28
C ILE A 163 7.34 -1.93 -6.36
N VAL A 164 6.34 -1.29 -5.76
CA VAL A 164 5.38 -1.92 -4.84
C VAL A 164 4.05 -2.06 -5.55
N THR A 165 3.59 -3.30 -5.74
CA THR A 165 2.32 -3.61 -6.38
C THR A 165 1.34 -4.17 -5.36
N PRO A 166 0.27 -3.44 -5.00
CA PRO A 166 -0.78 -3.95 -4.11
C PRO A 166 -1.54 -5.14 -4.72
N SER A 167 -1.90 -6.10 -3.88
CA SER A 167 -2.88 -7.15 -4.19
C SER A 167 -4.19 -6.89 -3.44
N VAL A 168 -5.31 -7.27 -4.07
CA VAL A 168 -6.65 -7.21 -3.47
C VAL A 168 -7.11 -8.62 -3.18
#